data_AF-A0A4S8KM86-F1
#
_entry.id   AF-A0A4S8KM86-F1
#
_cell.length_a   1.000
_cell.length_b   1.000
_cell.length_c   1.000
_cell.angle_alpha   90.00
_cell.angle_beta   90.00
_cell.angle_gamma   90.00
#
_symmetry.space_group_name_H-M   'P 1'
#
loop_
_entity.id
_entity.type
_entity.pdbx_description
1 polymer ?
#
loop_
_entity_poly.entity_id
_entity_poly.type
_entity_poly.pdbx_seq_one_letter_code
_entity_poly.pdbx_strand_id
1 'polypeptide(L)'
;PPLPTPVTRHPNVLVDPRGVLNDSSLSPHPLLTLCTECYCFLTRGKVPPLSLANHMFLGVVPPELRDLTVVEKAMIARCHAKCWIIQMKEEE
;
A
#
# COMPACT_ATOMS: atom_id res chain seq x y z
N PRO A 1 -12.34 -1.46 -3.81
CA PRO A 1 -12.05 -1.27 -2.37
C PRO A 1 -11.35 0.08 -2.15
N PRO A 2 -11.71 0.84 -1.10
CA PRO A 2 -11.00 2.07 -0.77
C PRO A 2 -9.52 1.75 -0.52
N LEU A 3 -8.62 2.61 -1.01
CA LEU A 3 -7.19 2.50 -0.72
C LEU A 3 -6.96 2.59 0.80
N PRO A 4 -6.06 1.77 1.38
CA PRO A 4 -5.70 1.92 2.78
C PRO A 4 -5.16 3.34 3.02
N THR A 5 -5.70 3.98 4.05
CA THR A 5 -5.32 5.31 4.55
C THR A 5 -3.85 5.38 4.93
N PRO A 6 -3.24 6.59 5.06
CA PRO A 6 -1.81 6.74 5.33
C PRO A 6 -1.33 5.87 6.49
N VAL A 7 -0.44 4.94 6.14
CA VAL A 7 0.22 4.02 7.05
C VAL A 7 1.37 4.77 7.71
N THR A 8 1.13 5.47 8.80
CA THR A 8 2.20 5.93 9.68
C THR A 8 1.77 5.88 11.14
N ARG A 9 2.25 4.86 11.87
CA ARG A 9 2.36 4.94 13.34
C ARG A 9 3.69 4.42 13.91
N HIS A 10 4.56 3.79 13.13
CA HIS A 10 5.87 3.35 13.62
C HIS A 10 7.00 3.61 12.61
N PRO A 11 8.15 4.19 13.02
CA PRO A 11 9.28 4.41 12.14
C PRO A 11 9.84 3.06 11.67
N ASN A 12 10.02 2.92 10.35
CA ASN A 12 10.64 1.76 9.68
C ASN A 12 9.82 0.46 9.61
N VAL A 13 8.51 0.46 9.91
CA VAL A 13 7.67 -0.74 9.84
C VAL A 13 6.40 -0.50 9.03
N LEU A 14 6.21 -1.27 7.95
CA LEU A 14 5.02 -1.24 7.08
C LEU A 14 3.94 -2.19 7.60
N VAL A 15 3.08 -1.68 8.48
CA VAL A 15 2.00 -2.45 9.13
C VAL A 15 0.73 -1.63 9.18
N ASP A 16 -0.44 -2.26 8.99
CA ASP A 16 -1.74 -1.60 9.07
C ASP A 16 -2.00 -1.16 10.52
N PRO A 17 -2.32 0.13 10.77
CA PRO A 17 -2.59 0.63 12.12
C PRO A 17 -3.67 -0.15 12.88
N ARG A 18 -4.63 -0.77 12.18
CA ARG A 18 -5.69 -1.59 12.78
C ARG A 18 -5.17 -2.90 13.39
N GLY A 19 -4.00 -3.36 12.95
CA GLY A 19 -3.32 -4.53 13.50
C GLY A 19 -2.45 -4.21 14.71
N VAL A 20 -2.25 -2.94 15.06
CA VAL A 20 -1.35 -2.55 16.16
C VAL A 20 -2.17 -2.21 17.41
N LEU A 21 -1.95 -2.95 18.49
CA LEU A 21 -2.54 -2.71 19.79
C LEU A 21 -1.48 -2.12 20.74
N ASN A 22 -1.67 -0.85 21.11
CA ASN A 22 -0.83 -0.15 22.07
C ASN A 22 -1.57 -0.09 23.41
N ASP A 23 -1.54 -1.20 24.16
CA ASP A 23 -2.11 -1.25 25.50
C ASP A 23 -1.01 -1.44 26.54
N SER A 24 -0.62 -0.33 27.18
CA SER A 24 0.40 -0.28 28.22
C SER A 24 0.04 -1.10 29.47
N SER A 25 -1.22 -1.48 29.63
CA SER A 25 -1.67 -2.33 30.75
C SER A 25 -1.42 -3.82 30.48
N LEU A 26 -1.43 -4.25 29.22
CA LEU A 26 -1.15 -5.64 28.82
C LEU A 26 0.33 -5.89 28.58
N SER A 27 1.05 -4.92 28.02
CA SER A 27 2.43 -5.11 27.61
C SER A 27 3.17 -3.78 27.53
N PRO A 28 4.46 -3.73 27.94
CA PRO A 28 5.32 -2.57 27.70
C PRO A 28 5.65 -2.38 26.20
N HIS A 29 5.34 -3.35 25.36
CA HIS A 29 5.60 -3.35 23.92
C HIS A 29 4.31 -3.42 23.10
N PRO A 30 4.28 -2.79 21.90
CA PRO A 30 3.14 -2.86 20.99
C PRO A 30 2.88 -4.30 20.57
N LEU A 31 1.60 -4.71 20.61
CA LEU A 31 1.18 -6.03 20.16
C LEU A 31 0.68 -5.96 18.71
N LEU A 32 1.01 -6.97 17.93
CA LEU A 32 0.60 -7.08 16.53
C LEU A 32 -0.44 -8.18 16.36
N THR A 33 -1.64 -7.81 15.94
CA THR A 33 -2.71 -8.72 15.56
C THR A 33 -2.62 -9.03 14.09
N LEU A 34 -2.51 -10.32 13.76
CA LEU A 34 -2.43 -10.82 12.39
C LEU A 34 -3.71 -11.59 12.04
N CYS A 35 -4.20 -11.43 10.82
CA CYS A 35 -5.19 -12.37 10.30
C CYS A 35 -4.54 -13.75 10.09
N THR A 36 -5.37 -14.79 10.02
CA THR A 36 -4.92 -16.18 9.84
C THR A 36 -4.12 -16.37 8.55
N GLU A 37 -4.49 -15.69 7.47
CA GLU A 37 -3.77 -15.74 6.20
C GLU A 37 -2.34 -15.19 6.35
N CYS A 38 -2.19 -13.95 6.85
CA CYS A 38 -0.87 -13.36 7.09
C CYS A 38 -0.02 -14.22 8.03
N TYR A 39 -0.62 -14.78 9.09
CA TYR A 39 0.05 -15.69 10.01
C TYR A 39 0.56 -16.96 9.31
N CYS A 40 -0.24 -17.58 8.44
CA CYS A 40 0.15 -18.76 7.66
C CYS A 40 1.34 -18.50 6.72
N PHE A 41 1.44 -17.30 6.13
CA PHE A 41 2.59 -16.92 5.31
C PHE A 41 3.84 -16.69 6.17
N LEU A 42 3.69 -15.97 7.28
CA LEU A 42 4.80 -15.60 8.17
C LEU A 42 5.40 -16.82 8.88
N THR A 43 4.57 -17.78 9.31
CA THR A 43 5.05 -19.06 9.87
C THR A 43 5.87 -19.89 8.87
N ARG A 44 5.72 -19.63 7.58
CA ARG A 44 6.51 -20.24 6.49
C ARG A 44 7.70 -19.37 6.06
N GLY A 45 7.99 -18.28 6.78
CA GLY A 45 9.04 -17.33 6.43
C GLY A 45 8.78 -16.54 5.14
N LYS A 46 7.52 -16.43 4.70
CA LYS A 46 7.13 -15.72 3.48
C LYS A 46 6.41 -14.41 3.80
N VAL A 47 6.63 -13.40 2.96
CA VAL A 47 5.86 -12.15 3.00
C VAL A 47 4.48 -12.40 2.38
N PRO A 48 3.37 -12.06 3.07
CA PRO A 48 2.04 -12.22 2.48
C PRO A 48 1.89 -11.34 1.24
N PRO A 49 1.33 -11.84 0.13
CA PRO A 49 1.35 -11.18 -1.18
C PRO A 49 0.58 -9.86 -1.19
N LEU A 50 -0.42 -9.69 -0.32
CA LEU A 50 -1.22 -8.47 -0.20
C LEU A 50 -0.91 -7.67 1.08
N SER A 51 0.17 -8.01 1.79
CA SER A 51 0.59 -7.25 2.97
C SER A 51 1.20 -5.90 2.56
N LEU A 52 1.11 -4.90 3.44
CA LEU A 52 1.79 -3.61 3.23
C LEU A 52 3.31 -3.74 3.10
N ALA A 53 3.89 -4.80 3.67
CA ALA A 53 5.31 -5.12 3.60
C ALA A 53 5.76 -5.73 2.25
N ASN A 54 4.85 -5.94 1.30
CA ASN A 54 5.18 -6.49 -0.03
C ASN A 54 5.87 -5.49 -0.98
N HIS A 55 6.28 -4.31 -0.50
CA HIS A 55 6.87 -3.22 -1.28
C HIS A 55 5.99 -2.64 -2.41
N MET A 56 4.69 -2.97 -2.44
CA MET A 56 3.72 -2.40 -3.39
C MET A 56 2.92 -1.23 -2.80
N PHE A 57 3.11 -0.92 -1.51
CA PHE A 57 2.47 0.22 -0.88
C PHE A 57 3.14 1.53 -1.32
N LEU A 58 2.41 2.34 -2.08
CA LEU A 58 2.90 3.62 -2.64
C LEU A 58 2.67 4.81 -1.69
N GLY A 59 1.93 4.64 -0.61
CA GLY A 59 1.58 5.74 0.30
C GLY A 59 0.51 6.67 -0.26
N VAL A 60 0.47 7.88 0.29
CA VAL A 60 -0.43 8.94 -0.18
C VAL A 60 0.07 9.49 -1.51
N VAL A 61 -0.83 9.61 -2.48
CA VAL A 61 -0.51 10.27 -3.74
C VAL A 61 -0.34 11.77 -3.45
N PRO A 62 0.85 12.34 -3.70
CA PRO A 62 1.12 13.75 -3.44
C PRO A 62 0.22 14.63 -4.33
N PRO A 63 -0.16 15.85 -3.89
CA PRO A 63 -1.11 16.70 -4.60
C PRO A 63 -0.79 16.88 -6.08
N GLU A 64 0.49 17.03 -6.40
CA GLU A 64 1.01 17.25 -7.75
C GLU A 64 0.74 16.07 -8.69
N LEU A 65 0.52 14.86 -8.15
CA LEU A 65 0.29 13.64 -8.93
C LEU A 65 -1.19 13.21 -8.98
N ARG A 66 -2.11 13.97 -8.36
CA ARG A 66 -3.53 13.58 -8.27
C ARG A 66 -4.27 13.72 -9.60
N ASP A 67 -4.04 14.82 -10.30
CA ASP A 67 -4.85 15.25 -11.45
C ASP A 67 -4.25 14.87 -12.81
N LEU A 68 -3.24 14.01 -12.82
CA LEU A 68 -2.62 13.55 -14.06
C LEU A 68 -3.60 12.72 -14.90
N THR A 69 -3.64 13.02 -16.20
CA THR A 69 -4.32 12.23 -17.23
C THR A 69 -3.75 10.81 -17.31
N VAL A 70 -4.48 9.91 -17.97
CA VAL A 70 -4.02 8.52 -18.17
C VAL A 70 -2.65 8.49 -18.89
N VAL A 71 -2.45 9.41 -19.84
CA VAL A 71 -1.19 9.55 -20.58
C VAL A 71 -0.06 10.02 -19.66
N GLU A 72 -0.28 11.08 -18.89
CA GLU A 72 0.75 11.61 -17.97
C GLU A 72 1.12 10.60 -16.88
N LYS A 73 0.12 9.91 -16.30
CA LYS A 73 0.36 8.82 -15.34
C LYS A 73 1.20 7.70 -15.95
N ALA A 74 0.97 7.35 -17.21
CA ALA A 74 1.77 6.36 -17.90
C ALA A 74 3.21 6.84 -18.10
N MET A 75 3.43 8.09 -18.51
CA MET A 75 4.77 8.63 -18.77
C MET A 75 5.69 8.61 -17.54
N ILE A 76 5.13 8.77 -16.32
CA ILE A 76 5.91 8.81 -15.07
C ILE A 76 5.94 7.49 -14.30
N ALA A 77 5.21 6.47 -14.76
CA ALA A 77 5.09 5.21 -14.04
C ALA A 77 6.40 4.41 -14.10
N ARG A 78 6.91 3.99 -12.93
CA ARG A 78 8.11 3.12 -12.87
C ARG A 78 7.84 1.70 -13.37
N CYS A 79 6.59 1.23 -13.25
CA CYS A 79 6.16 -0.09 -13.70
C CYS A 79 4.79 0.00 -14.36
N HIS A 80 4.65 -0.58 -15.55
CA HIS A 80 3.39 -0.65 -16.29
C HIS A 80 2.75 -2.03 -16.13
N ALA A 81 1.81 -2.16 -15.20
CA ALA A 81 1.09 -3.43 -14.99
C ALA A 81 0.08 -3.75 -16.11
N LYS A 82 -0.18 -2.80 -17.03
CA LYS A 82 -1.17 -2.92 -18.12
C LYS A 82 -0.69 -2.18 -19.37
N CYS A 83 -1.07 -2.69 -20.54
CA CYS A 83 -0.85 -2.03 -21.83
C CYS A 83 -2.15 -1.32 -22.24
N TRP A 84 -2.07 -0.05 -22.62
CA TRP A 84 -3.23 0.78 -22.98
C TRP A 84 -3.19 1.14 -24.46
N ILE A 85 -4.35 1.10 -25.11
CA ILE A 85 -4.54 1.65 -26.46
C ILE A 85 -5.37 2.91 -26.30
N ILE A 86 -4.82 4.05 -26.70
CA ILE A 86 -5.45 5.36 -26.55
C ILE A 86 -5.68 5.92 -27.95
N GLN A 87 -6.95 6.15 -28.30
CA GLN A 87 -7.31 6.82 -29.55
C GLN A 87 -7.41 8.32 -29.28
N MET A 88 -6.54 9.09 -29.94
CA MET A 88 -6.58 10.55 -29.90
C MET A 88 -7.70 11.05 -30.82
N LYS A 89 -8.41 12.09 -30.39
CA LYS A 89 -9.34 12.84 -31.23
C LYS A 89 -8.68 14.17 -31.59
N GLU A 90 -8.84 14.61 -32.83
CA GLU A 90 -8.54 15.99 -33.20
C GLU A 90 -9.55 16.93 -32.52
N GLU A 91 -9.05 18.03 -31.96
CA GLU A 91 -9.90 19.14 -31.54
C GLU A 91 -10.26 19.96 -32.79
N GLU A 92 -11.55 20.12 -33.06
CA GLU A 92 -12.10 21.01 -34.10
C GLU A 92 -12.00 22.49 -33.70
#